data_AF-A0A9P8IIM0-F1
#
_entry.id   AF-A0A9P8IIM0-F1
#
_cell.length_a   1.000
_cell.length_b   1.000
_cell.length_c   1.000
_cell.angle_alpha   90.00
_cell.angle_beta   90.00
_cell.angle_gamma   90.00
#
_symmetry.space_group_name_H-M   'P 1'
#
loop_
_entity.id
_entity.type
_entity.pdbx_description
1 polymer ?
#
loop_
_entity_poly.entity_id
_entity_poly.type
_entity_poly.pdbx_seq_one_letter_code
_entity_poly.pdbx_strand_id
1 'polypeptide(L)'
;MSSSTVQIQTLILSSASQPVDEVISNILDGHSDDQAFDILKTILTTGVEHDEQVCEIIRAAWAKLLETGCWHGVFPDEHTLRSTFQYSSAIKPAIDRLAKQDRQKMANIRTITTRWKTPLQDLFPLELRPRIWSRNITGALATLATQVPNRLAAVTLIGRANEERVMSVKPGSMQKTCITLPDIVAVSQQLAQATLDFSKSGDRSVTAGSANTQATGDDPHTSERLQEISSDDEPLASASGQQLMRSPPTVVITTRSRQWQTYAPAPATCLNCKPVCSVLVPQIPIKAVDDETAMRIMLQAVKIGIRNFCKPHLRRIAAYCSELYNNKDLHSGILAKRIKLLAQHKDNVLRVQEAHPNWFRRNTAVPVLQPNPLGPFRYAPKPTTLFRFDAQQVFNRFAGDMQA
;
A
#
# COMPACT_ATOMS: atom_id res chain seq x y z
N MET A 1 -33.36 -15.50 0.53
CA MET A 1 -32.03 -15.20 -0.05
C MET A 1 -32.26 -14.68 -1.45
N SER A 2 -31.56 -13.62 -1.88
CA SER A 2 -31.66 -13.11 -3.25
C SER A 2 -31.25 -14.19 -4.25
N SER A 3 -31.97 -14.32 -5.36
CA SER A 3 -31.69 -15.28 -6.45
C SER A 3 -30.21 -15.29 -6.85
N SER A 4 -29.58 -14.11 -6.85
CA SER A 4 -28.15 -13.89 -7.11
C SER A 4 -27.20 -14.61 -6.16
N THR A 5 -27.52 -14.67 -4.87
CA THR A 5 -26.65 -15.32 -3.85
C THR A 5 -26.66 -16.83 -4.01
N VAL A 6 -27.81 -17.38 -4.40
CA VAL A 6 -27.95 -18.81 -4.70
C VAL A 6 -27.12 -19.17 -5.93
N GLN A 7 -27.14 -18.35 -6.98
CA GLN A 7 -26.36 -18.59 -8.20
C GLN A 7 -24.84 -18.64 -7.96
N ILE A 8 -24.29 -17.77 -7.10
CA ILE A 8 -22.85 -17.77 -6.81
C ILE A 8 -22.46 -18.93 -5.91
N GLN A 9 -23.29 -19.28 -4.93
CA GLN A 9 -23.05 -20.47 -4.12
C GLN A 9 -23.08 -21.74 -4.99
N THR A 10 -24.03 -21.84 -5.92
CA THR A 10 -24.07 -22.91 -6.91
C THR A 10 -22.82 -22.90 -7.78
N LEU A 11 -22.35 -21.75 -8.26
CA LEU A 11 -21.08 -21.64 -9.01
C LEU A 11 -19.90 -22.19 -8.21
N ILE A 12 -19.75 -21.74 -6.95
CA ILE A 12 -18.63 -22.15 -6.09
C ILE A 12 -18.70 -23.66 -5.82
N LEU A 13 -19.87 -24.20 -5.50
CA LEU A 13 -20.03 -25.63 -5.18
C LEU A 13 -19.90 -26.51 -6.43
N SER A 14 -20.50 -26.15 -7.54
CA SER A 14 -20.46 -26.94 -8.78
C SER A 14 -19.09 -26.91 -9.46
N SER A 15 -18.35 -25.79 -9.35
CA SER A 15 -16.99 -25.68 -9.91
C SER A 15 -15.96 -26.61 -9.25
N ALA A 16 -16.29 -27.20 -8.09
CA ALA A 16 -15.45 -28.23 -7.47
C ALA A 16 -15.50 -29.56 -8.25
N SER A 17 -16.57 -29.80 -9.02
CA SER A 17 -16.85 -31.07 -9.70
C SER A 17 -16.92 -30.96 -11.23
N GLN A 18 -17.04 -29.75 -11.78
CA GLN A 18 -17.22 -29.49 -13.21
C GLN A 18 -16.34 -28.34 -13.70
N PRO A 19 -15.94 -28.32 -15.00
CA PRO A 19 -15.28 -27.16 -15.60
C PRO A 19 -16.12 -25.89 -15.47
N VAL A 20 -15.47 -24.76 -15.13
CA VAL A 20 -16.16 -23.48 -14.87
C VAL A 20 -16.97 -23.01 -16.07
N ASP A 21 -16.48 -23.22 -17.29
CA ASP A 21 -17.16 -22.81 -18.52
C ASP A 21 -18.48 -23.56 -18.73
N GLU A 22 -18.54 -24.83 -18.33
CA GLU A 22 -19.76 -25.65 -18.39
C GLU A 22 -20.77 -25.18 -17.35
N VAL A 23 -20.33 -24.90 -16.12
CA VAL A 23 -21.21 -24.37 -15.07
C VAL A 23 -21.80 -23.02 -15.46
N ILE A 24 -20.99 -22.12 -16.04
CA ILE A 24 -21.48 -20.83 -16.56
C ILE A 24 -22.47 -21.06 -17.68
N SER A 25 -22.16 -21.91 -18.66
CA SER A 25 -23.05 -22.21 -19.78
C SER A 25 -24.40 -22.74 -19.30
N ASN A 26 -24.40 -23.66 -18.32
CA ASN A 26 -25.61 -24.22 -17.71
C ASN A 26 -26.43 -23.18 -16.94
N ILE A 27 -25.79 -22.18 -16.32
CA ILE A 27 -26.49 -21.09 -15.63
C ILE A 27 -27.13 -20.13 -16.63
N LEU A 28 -26.47 -19.89 -17.76
CA LEU A 28 -26.97 -18.99 -18.80
C LEU A 28 -27.99 -19.68 -19.70
N ASP A 29 -28.02 -21.02 -19.76
CA ASP A 29 -28.97 -21.77 -20.55
C ASP A 29 -30.42 -21.40 -20.17
N GLY A 30 -31.26 -21.25 -21.19
CA GLY A 30 -32.66 -20.82 -21.05
C GLY A 30 -32.88 -19.35 -20.69
N HIS A 31 -31.85 -18.51 -20.57
CA HIS A 31 -31.98 -17.06 -20.34
C HIS A 31 -31.86 -16.28 -21.66
N SER A 32 -32.54 -15.13 -21.76
CA SER A 32 -32.33 -14.21 -22.89
C SER A 32 -30.96 -13.51 -22.78
N ASP A 33 -30.45 -12.96 -23.88
CA ASP A 33 -29.17 -12.25 -23.90
C ASP A 33 -29.07 -11.14 -22.83
N ASP A 34 -30.13 -10.35 -22.66
CA ASP A 34 -30.19 -9.30 -21.63
C ASP A 34 -30.12 -9.88 -20.21
N GLN A 35 -30.84 -10.98 -19.96
CA GLN A 35 -30.81 -11.66 -18.66
C GLN A 35 -29.45 -12.32 -18.39
N ALA A 36 -28.88 -12.96 -19.40
CA ALA A 36 -27.55 -13.57 -19.33
C ALA A 36 -26.49 -12.51 -19.03
N PHE A 37 -26.57 -11.34 -19.68
CA PHE A 37 -25.69 -10.20 -19.40
C PHE A 37 -25.83 -9.70 -17.95
N ASP A 38 -27.06 -9.54 -17.45
CA ASP A 38 -27.29 -9.11 -16.07
C ASP A 38 -26.81 -10.15 -15.04
N ILE A 39 -26.96 -11.44 -15.34
CA ILE A 39 -26.42 -12.54 -14.53
C ILE A 39 -24.89 -12.47 -14.50
N LEU A 40 -24.24 -12.36 -15.66
CA LEU A 40 -22.77 -12.26 -15.75
C LEU A 40 -22.25 -11.01 -15.04
N LYS A 41 -22.90 -9.86 -15.22
CA LYS A 41 -22.58 -8.62 -14.51
C LYS A 41 -22.71 -8.80 -13.01
N THR A 42 -23.74 -9.50 -12.56
CA THR A 42 -23.93 -9.84 -11.14
C THR A 42 -22.80 -10.73 -10.64
N ILE A 43 -22.47 -11.81 -11.34
CA ILE A 43 -21.36 -12.72 -11.00
C ILE A 43 -20.03 -11.96 -10.91
N LEU A 44 -19.73 -11.08 -11.88
CA LEU A 44 -18.48 -10.32 -11.90
C LEU A 44 -18.38 -9.30 -10.76
N THR A 45 -19.49 -8.62 -10.44
CA THR A 45 -19.50 -7.60 -9.37
C THR A 45 -19.45 -8.21 -7.99
N THR A 46 -20.27 -9.24 -7.75
CA THR A 46 -20.35 -9.95 -6.46
C THR A 46 -19.20 -10.92 -6.24
N GLY A 47 -18.65 -11.50 -7.31
CA GLY A 47 -17.53 -12.45 -7.25
C GLY A 47 -16.29 -11.87 -6.59
N VAL A 48 -16.03 -10.56 -6.76
CA VAL A 48 -14.94 -9.88 -6.06
C VAL A 48 -15.20 -9.77 -4.55
N GLU A 49 -16.46 -9.57 -4.15
CA GLU A 49 -16.83 -9.54 -2.72
C GLU A 49 -16.75 -10.93 -2.09
N HIS A 50 -17.15 -11.96 -2.85
CA HIS A 50 -16.99 -13.35 -2.42
C HIS A 50 -15.52 -13.78 -2.37
N ASP A 51 -14.62 -13.30 -3.25
CA ASP A 51 -13.16 -13.55 -3.14
C ASP A 51 -12.61 -13.02 -1.81
N GLU A 52 -13.01 -11.81 -1.38
CA GLU A 52 -12.63 -11.23 -0.07
C GLU A 52 -13.12 -12.14 1.08
N GLN A 53 -14.38 -12.57 1.04
CA GLN A 53 -14.95 -13.48 2.05
C GLN A 53 -14.29 -14.86 2.06
N VAL A 54 -14.01 -15.44 0.89
CA VAL A 54 -13.33 -16.74 0.79
C VAL A 54 -11.92 -16.65 1.36
N CYS A 55 -11.17 -15.58 1.03
CA CYS A 55 -9.85 -15.37 1.62
C CYS A 55 -9.93 -15.21 3.16
N GLU A 56 -10.96 -14.54 3.67
CA GLU A 56 -11.19 -14.40 5.12
C GLU A 56 -11.52 -15.74 5.78
N ILE A 57 -12.38 -16.56 5.17
CA ILE A 57 -12.71 -17.91 5.63
C ILE A 57 -11.46 -18.78 5.65
N ILE A 58 -10.66 -18.78 4.57
CA ILE A 58 -9.39 -19.53 4.50
C ILE A 58 -8.45 -19.10 5.63
N ARG A 59 -8.28 -17.79 5.84
CA ARG A 59 -7.44 -17.27 6.93
C ARG A 59 -7.95 -17.73 8.30
N ALA A 60 -9.25 -17.62 8.55
CA ALA A 60 -9.86 -17.98 9.82
C ALA A 60 -9.78 -19.50 10.08
N ALA A 61 -10.08 -20.31 9.07
CA ALA A 61 -9.99 -21.76 9.13
C ALA A 61 -8.54 -22.21 9.40
N TRP A 62 -7.57 -21.65 8.67
CA TRP A 62 -6.16 -21.96 8.88
C TRP A 62 -5.68 -21.55 10.29
N ALA A 63 -6.06 -20.36 10.76
CA ALA A 63 -5.74 -19.93 12.11
C ALA A 63 -6.37 -20.85 13.16
N LYS A 64 -7.62 -21.27 12.96
CA LYS A 64 -8.33 -22.14 13.90
C LYS A 64 -7.75 -23.55 13.94
N LEU A 65 -7.36 -24.09 12.78
CA LEU A 65 -6.64 -25.35 12.66
C LEU A 65 -5.36 -25.35 13.50
N LEU A 66 -4.57 -24.28 13.41
CA LEU A 66 -3.34 -24.13 14.20
C LEU A 66 -3.63 -23.93 15.69
N GLU A 67 -4.61 -23.09 16.04
CA GLU A 67 -5.00 -22.77 17.42
C GLU A 67 -5.49 -23.99 18.18
N THR A 68 -6.37 -24.81 17.59
CA THR A 68 -6.96 -25.97 18.27
C THR A 68 -6.01 -27.15 18.33
N GLY A 69 -4.97 -27.18 17.50
CA GLY A 69 -4.05 -28.30 17.41
C GLY A 69 -4.73 -29.62 17.02
N CYS A 70 -5.91 -29.59 16.38
CA CYS A 70 -6.64 -30.81 16.01
C CYS A 70 -5.91 -31.67 14.97
N TRP A 71 -4.82 -31.17 14.40
CA TRP A 71 -3.97 -31.86 13.44
C TRP A 71 -2.89 -32.75 14.08
N HIS A 72 -2.57 -32.60 15.38
CA HIS A 72 -1.47 -33.34 16.03
C HIS A 72 -1.65 -34.87 16.00
N GLY A 73 -2.89 -35.36 15.91
CA GLY A 73 -3.17 -36.80 15.81
C GLY A 73 -3.00 -37.38 14.39
N VAL A 74 -2.92 -36.52 13.38
CA VAL A 74 -2.87 -36.91 11.95
C VAL A 74 -1.51 -36.62 11.33
N PHE A 75 -0.86 -35.53 11.75
CA PHE A 75 0.43 -35.10 11.22
C PHE A 75 1.48 -35.04 12.33
N PRO A 76 2.71 -35.51 12.08
CA PRO A 76 3.78 -35.56 13.08
C PRO A 76 4.26 -34.16 13.50
N ASP A 77 4.20 -33.19 12.60
CA ASP A 77 4.66 -31.83 12.82
C ASP A 77 3.93 -30.82 11.90
N GLU A 78 4.05 -29.53 12.23
CA GLU A 78 3.40 -28.44 11.49
C GLU A 78 3.96 -28.28 10.07
N HIS A 79 5.22 -28.65 9.83
CA HIS A 79 5.83 -28.56 8.51
C HIS A 79 5.17 -29.56 7.54
N THR A 80 4.94 -30.79 8.01
CA THR A 80 4.22 -31.83 7.26
C THR A 80 2.79 -31.38 6.97
N LEU A 81 2.08 -30.83 7.96
CA LEU A 81 0.75 -30.22 7.76
C LEU A 81 0.77 -29.15 6.65
N ARG A 82 1.70 -28.20 6.74
CA ARG A 82 1.85 -27.12 5.75
C ARG A 82 2.15 -27.65 4.35
N SER A 83 2.98 -28.69 4.24
CA SER A 83 3.28 -29.34 2.96
C SER A 83 2.05 -30.02 2.38
N THR A 84 1.31 -30.79 3.19
CA THR A 84 0.10 -31.53 2.75
C THR A 84 -0.98 -30.58 2.25
N PHE A 85 -1.23 -29.48 2.97
CA PHE A 85 -2.21 -28.46 2.56
C PHE A 85 -1.68 -27.47 1.50
N GLN A 86 -0.49 -27.71 0.95
CA GLN A 86 0.16 -26.83 -0.02
C GLN A 86 0.17 -25.37 0.45
N TYR A 87 0.48 -25.14 1.73
CA TYR A 87 0.33 -23.86 2.39
C TYR A 87 1.01 -22.72 1.60
N SER A 88 2.23 -22.94 1.12
CA SER A 88 3.01 -21.92 0.41
C SER A 88 2.40 -21.52 -0.94
N SER A 89 1.75 -22.44 -1.67
CA SER A 89 1.23 -22.20 -3.03
C SER A 89 -0.27 -21.90 -3.06
N ALA A 90 -1.07 -22.40 -2.11
CA ALA A 90 -2.53 -22.24 -2.10
C ALA A 90 -3.02 -21.30 -1.00
N ILE A 91 -2.68 -21.57 0.26
CA ILE A 91 -3.25 -20.87 1.43
C ILE A 91 -2.58 -19.51 1.65
N LYS A 92 -1.25 -19.47 1.65
CA LYS A 92 -0.47 -18.27 1.91
C LYS A 92 -0.80 -17.14 0.90
N PRO A 93 -0.91 -17.39 -0.42
CA PRO A 93 -1.30 -16.34 -1.36
C PRO A 93 -2.69 -15.76 -1.10
N ALA A 94 -3.67 -16.57 -0.66
CA ALA A 94 -4.99 -16.09 -0.28
C ALA A 94 -4.92 -15.17 0.95
N ILE A 95 -4.17 -15.58 1.99
CA ILE A 95 -3.95 -14.76 3.20
C ILE A 95 -3.22 -13.45 2.85
N ASP A 96 -2.17 -13.51 2.03
CA ASP A 96 -1.40 -12.33 1.61
C ASP A 96 -2.27 -11.36 0.78
N ARG A 97 -3.16 -11.90 -0.08
CA ARG A 97 -4.11 -11.11 -0.86
C ARG A 97 -5.10 -10.38 0.04
N LEU A 98 -5.67 -11.06 1.03
CA LEU A 98 -6.54 -10.42 2.03
C LEU A 98 -5.82 -9.31 2.78
N ALA A 99 -4.60 -9.56 3.25
CA ALA A 99 -3.80 -8.54 3.94
C ALA A 99 -3.49 -7.32 3.05
N LYS A 100 -3.40 -7.49 1.72
CA LYS A 100 -3.26 -6.38 0.77
C LYS A 100 -4.59 -5.65 0.58
N GLN A 101 -5.71 -6.38 0.47
CA GLN A 101 -7.06 -5.81 0.38
C GLN A 101 -7.38 -4.98 1.63
N ASP A 102 -7.07 -5.48 2.84
CA ASP A 102 -7.26 -4.77 4.10
C ASP A 102 -6.48 -3.47 4.17
N ARG A 103 -5.21 -3.47 3.74
CA ARG A 103 -4.42 -2.23 3.67
C ARG A 103 -5.05 -1.19 2.77
N GLN A 104 -5.58 -1.62 1.62
CA GLN A 104 -6.26 -0.72 0.69
C GLN A 104 -7.56 -0.20 1.28
N LYS A 105 -8.37 -1.07 1.90
CA LYS A 105 -9.60 -0.73 2.60
C LYS A 105 -9.35 0.29 3.71
N MET A 106 -8.31 0.10 4.53
CA MET A 106 -7.91 1.06 5.57
C MET A 106 -7.44 2.39 4.98
N ALA A 107 -6.71 2.39 3.87
CA ALA A 107 -6.33 3.62 3.18
C ALA A 107 -7.56 4.38 2.66
N ASN A 108 -8.52 3.67 2.07
CA ASN A 108 -9.77 4.26 1.59
C ASN A 108 -10.59 4.85 2.75
N ILE A 109 -10.73 4.13 3.86
CA ILE A 109 -11.41 4.62 5.08
C ILE A 109 -10.76 5.90 5.59
N ARG A 110 -9.43 5.97 5.65
CA ARG A 110 -8.73 7.20 6.07
C ARG A 110 -9.05 8.37 5.15
N THR A 111 -9.09 8.14 3.84
CA THR A 111 -9.47 9.17 2.86
C THR A 111 -10.89 9.67 3.12
N ILE A 112 -11.85 8.76 3.28
CA ILE A 112 -13.25 9.08 3.58
C ILE A 112 -13.35 9.91 4.87
N THR A 113 -12.75 9.43 5.97
CA THR A 113 -12.80 10.11 7.27
C THR A 113 -12.11 11.46 7.24
N THR A 114 -11.01 11.61 6.50
CA THR A 114 -10.32 12.90 6.37
C THR A 114 -11.17 13.91 5.58
N ARG A 115 -11.82 13.47 4.50
CA ARG A 115 -12.62 14.35 3.62
C ARG A 115 -13.94 14.75 4.27
N TRP A 116 -14.65 13.82 4.87
CA TRP A 116 -15.98 14.06 5.45
C TRP A 116 -15.98 14.27 6.97
N LYS A 117 -14.80 14.25 7.60
CA LYS A 117 -14.61 14.46 9.06
C LYS A 117 -15.49 13.57 9.94
N THR A 118 -15.85 12.38 9.44
CA THR A 118 -16.78 11.45 10.09
C THR A 118 -16.27 10.02 9.91
N PRO A 119 -16.27 9.18 10.95
CA PRO A 119 -15.93 7.76 10.81
C PRO A 119 -16.89 7.04 9.85
N LEU A 120 -16.40 6.05 9.10
CA LEU A 120 -17.19 5.33 8.09
C LEU A 120 -18.48 4.73 8.66
N GLN A 121 -18.39 4.14 9.87
CA GLN A 121 -19.54 3.56 10.55
C GLN A 121 -20.64 4.59 10.86
N ASP A 122 -20.31 5.87 11.00
CA ASP A 122 -21.27 6.92 11.40
C ASP A 122 -21.80 7.72 10.20
N LEU A 123 -21.37 7.39 8.98
CA LEU A 123 -21.79 8.10 7.77
C LEU A 123 -23.23 7.83 7.38
N PHE A 124 -23.71 6.61 7.63
CA PHE A 124 -25.03 6.14 7.19
C PHE A 124 -25.85 5.68 8.40
N PRO A 125 -27.18 5.90 8.37
CA PRO A 125 -28.11 5.24 9.29
C PRO A 125 -27.94 3.73 9.26
N LEU A 126 -28.22 3.05 10.38
CA LEU A 126 -28.00 1.60 10.53
C LEU A 126 -28.73 0.79 9.43
N GLU A 127 -29.88 1.27 9.00
CA GLU A 127 -30.74 0.67 7.97
C GLU A 127 -30.11 0.69 6.58
N LEU A 128 -29.29 1.71 6.28
CA LEU A 128 -28.64 1.89 4.99
C LEU A 128 -27.22 1.30 4.95
N ARG A 129 -26.64 0.93 6.10
CA ARG A 129 -25.27 0.41 6.14
C ARG A 129 -25.16 -0.92 5.39
N PRO A 130 -24.16 -1.09 4.51
CA PRO A 130 -23.85 -2.40 3.97
C PRO A 130 -23.48 -3.35 5.10
N ARG A 131 -23.86 -4.63 4.95
CA ARG A 131 -23.51 -5.68 5.91
C ARG A 131 -22.00 -5.83 6.06
N ILE A 132 -21.30 -5.73 4.93
CA ILE A 132 -19.84 -5.81 4.86
C ILE A 132 -19.31 -4.62 4.07
N TRP A 133 -18.35 -3.91 4.64
CA TRP A 133 -17.63 -2.86 3.94
C TRP A 133 -16.56 -3.46 3.03
N SER A 134 -16.92 -3.88 1.82
CA SER A 134 -15.94 -4.46 0.88
C SER A 134 -14.88 -3.42 0.46
N ARG A 135 -13.73 -3.89 -0.02
CA ARG A 135 -12.70 -3.01 -0.59
C ARG A 135 -13.25 -2.11 -1.71
N ASN A 136 -14.17 -2.64 -2.52
CA ASN A 136 -14.74 -1.91 -3.64
C ASN A 136 -15.71 -0.81 -3.17
N ILE A 137 -16.60 -1.12 -2.21
CA ILE A 137 -17.51 -0.12 -1.62
C ILE A 137 -16.71 1.02 -0.99
N THR A 138 -15.70 0.69 -0.17
CA THR A 138 -14.85 1.71 0.45
C THR A 138 -14.03 2.50 -0.59
N GLY A 139 -13.58 1.86 -1.67
CA GLY A 139 -12.91 2.53 -2.77
C GLY A 139 -13.81 3.53 -3.50
N ALA A 140 -15.03 3.11 -3.86
CA ALA A 140 -16.01 3.97 -4.51
C ALA A 140 -16.40 5.16 -3.62
N LEU A 141 -16.61 4.93 -2.32
CA LEU A 141 -16.88 6.00 -1.35
C LEU A 141 -15.71 6.97 -1.21
N ALA A 142 -14.46 6.49 -1.20
CA ALA A 142 -13.29 7.37 -1.11
C ALA A 142 -13.16 8.27 -2.36
N THR A 143 -13.46 7.72 -3.54
CA THR A 143 -13.53 8.50 -4.79
C THR A 143 -14.63 9.54 -4.71
N LEU A 144 -15.84 9.14 -4.31
CA LEU A 144 -16.98 10.05 -4.19
C LEU A 144 -16.72 11.15 -3.14
N ALA A 145 -16.08 10.82 -2.01
CA ALA A 145 -15.68 11.80 -0.99
C ALA A 145 -14.67 12.83 -1.49
N THR A 146 -13.92 12.50 -2.55
CA THR A 146 -13.01 13.44 -3.20
C THR A 146 -13.76 14.35 -4.18
N GLN A 147 -14.82 13.84 -4.84
CA GLN A 147 -15.65 14.59 -5.79
C GLN A 147 -16.67 15.50 -5.10
N VAL A 148 -17.25 15.06 -3.99
CA VAL A 148 -18.29 15.77 -3.23
C VAL A 148 -17.81 16.03 -1.80
N PRO A 149 -17.24 17.22 -1.52
CA PRO A 149 -16.75 17.57 -0.19
C PRO A 149 -17.86 17.63 0.86
N ASN A 150 -19.09 17.99 0.46
CA ASN A 150 -20.24 18.02 1.37
C ASN A 150 -20.77 16.61 1.62
N ARG A 151 -20.45 16.08 2.81
CA ARG A 151 -20.90 14.77 3.29
C ARG A 151 -22.41 14.57 3.19
N LEU A 152 -23.21 15.53 3.65
CA LEU A 152 -24.67 15.38 3.70
C LEU A 152 -25.23 15.24 2.29
N ALA A 153 -24.76 16.07 1.36
CA ALA A 153 -25.15 15.98 -0.05
C ALA A 153 -24.79 14.61 -0.65
N ALA A 154 -23.57 14.12 -0.43
CA ALA A 154 -23.15 12.80 -0.92
C ALA A 154 -24.02 11.66 -0.36
N VAL A 155 -24.29 11.66 0.95
CA VAL A 155 -25.13 10.64 1.59
C VAL A 155 -26.56 10.69 1.06
N THR A 156 -27.14 11.89 0.89
CA THR A 156 -28.47 12.05 0.31
C THR A 156 -28.54 11.53 -1.13
N LEU A 157 -27.53 11.80 -1.97
CA LEU A 157 -27.47 11.28 -3.34
C LEU A 157 -27.40 9.75 -3.37
N ILE A 158 -26.59 9.14 -2.51
CA ILE A 158 -26.51 7.68 -2.41
C ILE A 158 -27.83 7.09 -1.90
N GLY A 159 -28.47 7.74 -0.92
CA GLY A 159 -29.77 7.33 -0.41
C GLY A 159 -30.83 7.31 -1.51
N ARG A 160 -30.89 8.36 -2.33
CA ARG A 160 -31.78 8.42 -3.49
C ARG A 160 -31.49 7.34 -4.52
N ALA A 161 -30.22 7.12 -4.88
CA ALA A 161 -29.85 6.07 -5.82
C ALA A 161 -30.25 4.66 -5.31
N ASN A 162 -30.11 4.42 -4.01
CA ASN A 162 -30.58 3.19 -3.37
C ASN A 162 -32.11 3.07 -3.45
N GLU A 163 -32.86 4.14 -3.16
CA GLU A 163 -34.33 4.17 -3.27
C GLU A 163 -34.80 3.91 -4.70
N GLU A 164 -34.22 4.58 -5.70
CA GLU A 164 -34.52 4.38 -7.12
C GLU A 164 -34.30 2.92 -7.54
N ARG A 165 -33.16 2.34 -7.14
CA ARG A 165 -32.88 0.93 -7.39
C ARG A 165 -33.91 0.02 -6.73
N VAL A 166 -34.28 0.28 -5.47
CA VAL A 166 -35.30 -0.52 -4.77
C VAL A 166 -36.64 -0.45 -5.48
N MET A 167 -37.08 0.74 -5.88
CA MET A 167 -38.35 0.94 -6.57
C MET A 167 -38.38 0.25 -7.93
N SER A 168 -37.23 0.12 -8.61
CA SER A 168 -37.13 -0.62 -9.87
C SER A 168 -37.29 -2.14 -9.71
N VAL A 169 -37.05 -2.69 -8.51
CA VAL A 169 -37.23 -4.11 -8.21
C VAL A 169 -38.67 -4.36 -7.77
N LYS A 170 -39.40 -5.19 -8.54
CA LYS A 170 -40.84 -5.52 -8.44
C LYS A 170 -41.55 -5.07 -7.14
N PRO A 171 -42.66 -4.30 -7.24
CA PRO A 171 -43.42 -3.84 -6.09
C PRO A 171 -43.93 -5.03 -5.25
N GLY A 172 -43.55 -5.06 -3.97
CA GLY A 172 -43.88 -6.15 -3.03
C GLY A 172 -42.67 -6.77 -2.33
N SER A 173 -41.45 -6.54 -2.81
CA SER A 173 -40.23 -6.93 -2.09
C SER A 173 -39.96 -5.94 -0.95
N MET A 174 -40.44 -6.24 0.25
CA MET A 174 -40.11 -5.49 1.49
C MET A 174 -38.66 -5.69 1.97
N GLN A 175 -37.71 -5.99 1.08
CA GLN A 175 -36.32 -6.07 1.48
C GLN A 175 -35.79 -4.67 1.72
N LYS A 176 -35.58 -4.32 3.00
CA LYS A 176 -34.72 -3.20 3.41
C LYS A 176 -33.36 -3.40 2.75
N THR A 177 -33.08 -2.65 1.69
CA THR A 177 -31.79 -2.75 0.99
C THR A 177 -30.81 -1.80 1.64
N CYS A 178 -29.74 -2.39 2.15
CA CYS A 178 -28.54 -1.66 2.44
C CYS A 178 -27.95 -1.06 1.15
N ILE A 179 -27.14 -0.02 1.30
CA ILE A 179 -26.36 0.55 0.20
C ILE A 179 -25.45 -0.52 -0.40
N THR A 180 -25.40 -0.55 -1.72
CA THR A 180 -24.56 -1.43 -2.52
C THR A 180 -23.56 -0.64 -3.35
N LEU A 181 -22.56 -1.33 -3.91
CA LEU A 181 -21.59 -0.69 -4.80
C LEU A 181 -22.23 0.02 -6.01
N PRO A 182 -23.21 -0.57 -6.73
CA PRO A 182 -23.92 0.12 -7.81
C PRO A 182 -24.49 1.48 -7.42
N ASP A 183 -25.04 1.62 -6.22
CA ASP A 183 -25.64 2.87 -5.74
C ASP A 183 -24.60 4.01 -5.69
N ILE A 184 -23.39 3.70 -5.21
CA ILE A 184 -22.29 4.68 -5.08
C ILE A 184 -21.70 5.03 -6.46
N VAL A 185 -21.59 4.02 -7.34
CA VAL A 185 -21.05 4.20 -8.70
C VAL A 185 -22.02 5.03 -9.55
N ALA A 186 -23.32 4.80 -9.44
CA ALA A 186 -24.34 5.57 -10.15
C ALA A 186 -24.24 7.07 -9.82
N VAL A 187 -24.12 7.42 -8.53
CA VAL A 187 -23.91 8.81 -8.10
C VAL A 187 -22.63 9.41 -8.69
N SER A 188 -21.52 8.66 -8.65
CA SER A 188 -20.25 9.13 -9.21
C SER A 188 -20.32 9.38 -10.72
N GLN A 189 -21.05 8.53 -11.45
CA GLN A 189 -21.27 8.67 -12.89
C GLN A 189 -22.19 9.87 -13.21
N GLN A 190 -23.27 10.06 -12.45
CA GLN A 190 -24.16 11.22 -12.62
C GLN A 190 -23.41 12.54 -12.45
N LEU A 191 -22.51 12.62 -11.45
CA LEU A 191 -21.68 13.81 -11.22
C LEU A 191 -20.68 14.05 -12.35
N ALA A 192 -20.06 12.99 -12.86
CA ALA A 192 -19.16 13.07 -14.01
C ALA A 192 -19.90 13.58 -15.27
N GLN A 193 -21.11 13.06 -15.52
CA GLN A 193 -21.94 13.48 -16.65
C GLN A 193 -22.35 14.96 -16.54
N ALA A 194 -22.84 15.38 -15.36
CA ALA A 194 -23.21 16.78 -15.13
C ALA A 194 -22.03 17.73 -15.39
N THR A 195 -20.81 17.35 -14.98
CA THR A 195 -19.59 18.15 -15.22
C THR A 195 -19.28 18.31 -16.71
N LEU A 196 -19.52 17.28 -17.52
CA LEU A 196 -19.35 17.33 -18.98
C LEU A 196 -20.39 18.23 -19.65
N ASP A 197 -21.65 18.18 -19.18
CA ASP A 197 -22.74 18.97 -19.77
C ASP A 197 -22.58 20.47 -19.47
N PHE A 198 -22.10 20.84 -18.28
CA PHE A 198 -21.72 22.22 -17.96
C PHE A 198 -20.59 22.73 -18.86
N SER A 199 -19.61 21.88 -19.17
CA SER A 199 -18.48 22.27 -20.03
C SER A 199 -18.91 22.51 -21.48
N LYS A 200 -19.92 21.78 -21.98
CA LYS A 200 -20.44 21.97 -23.35
C LYS A 200 -21.35 23.18 -23.50
N SER A 201 -22.03 23.60 -22.42
CA SER A 201 -22.93 24.77 -22.47
C SER A 201 -22.17 26.10 -22.47
N GLY A 202 -20.96 26.13 -21.92
CA GLY A 202 -20.12 27.33 -21.86
C GLY A 202 -19.53 27.81 -23.20
N ASP A 203 -19.63 26.99 -24.26
CA ASP A 203 -19.04 27.29 -25.58
C ASP A 203 -20.06 27.81 -26.61
N ARG A 204 -21.31 28.09 -26.18
CA ARG A 204 -22.22 28.92 -26.97
C ARG A 204 -21.81 30.39 -26.84
N SER A 205 -20.76 30.70 -27.58
CA SER A 205 -20.33 32.04 -27.97
C SER A 205 -21.54 32.93 -28.23
N VAL A 206 -21.70 33.89 -27.33
CA VAL A 206 -22.48 35.09 -27.55
C VAL A 206 -21.71 35.88 -28.61
N THR A 207 -22.07 35.73 -29.88
CA THR A 207 -21.81 36.74 -30.91
C THR A 207 -22.70 37.95 -30.62
N ALA A 208 -22.38 38.69 -29.56
CA ALA A 208 -22.88 40.05 -29.37
C ALA A 208 -21.88 41.02 -30.01
N GLY A 209 -22.45 41.87 -30.86
CA GLY A 209 -21.74 42.83 -31.67
C GLY A 209 -20.81 43.74 -30.87
N SER A 210 -19.70 44.00 -31.54
CA SER A 210 -18.77 45.10 -31.33
C SER A 210 -19.51 46.44 -31.16
N ALA A 211 -19.26 47.14 -30.05
CA ALA A 211 -19.27 48.59 -30.00
C ALA A 211 -18.23 49.08 -28.98
N ASN A 212 -17.23 49.76 -29.52
CA ASN A 212 -16.24 50.63 -28.88
C ASN A 212 -16.71 51.31 -27.59
N THR A 213 -15.80 51.54 -26.63
CA THR A 213 -15.09 52.83 -26.43
C THR A 213 -14.11 52.74 -25.25
N GLN A 214 -12.84 53.12 -25.53
CA GLN A 214 -11.81 53.85 -24.74
C GLN A 214 -12.07 54.11 -23.23
N ALA A 215 -11.10 54.20 -22.30
CA ALA A 215 -9.64 54.38 -22.32
C ALA A 215 -9.13 54.38 -20.85
N THR A 216 -7.79 54.27 -20.68
CA THR A 216 -6.95 54.72 -19.54
C THR A 216 -7.16 54.02 -18.18
N GLY A 217 -6.16 53.59 -17.41
CA GLY A 217 -4.71 53.73 -17.41
C GLY A 217 -4.18 53.16 -16.08
N ASP A 218 -2.86 52.96 -16.01
CA ASP A 218 -2.01 52.87 -14.81
C ASP A 218 -1.99 51.58 -13.96
N ASP A 219 -1.06 50.69 -14.33
CA ASP A 219 -0.11 50.03 -13.42
C ASP A 219 0.78 51.09 -12.71
N PRO A 220 1.44 50.86 -11.54
CA PRO A 220 2.06 49.58 -11.15
C PRO A 220 2.01 49.23 -9.65
N HIS A 221 2.23 47.96 -9.29
CA HIS A 221 3.33 47.59 -8.38
C HIS A 221 3.45 46.08 -8.17
N THR A 222 4.54 45.57 -8.73
CA THR A 222 5.19 44.28 -8.50
C THR A 222 5.74 44.21 -7.07
N SER A 223 5.48 43.11 -6.34
CA SER A 223 6.40 42.63 -5.31
C SER A 223 6.20 41.14 -5.05
N GLU A 224 7.04 40.35 -5.69
CA GLU A 224 7.33 38.96 -5.35
C GLU A 224 8.03 38.91 -3.99
N ARG A 225 7.51 38.12 -3.05
CA ARG A 225 8.21 37.75 -1.82
C ARG A 225 8.42 36.24 -1.79
N LEU A 226 9.47 35.79 -2.48
CA LEU A 226 10.04 34.46 -2.30
C LEU A 226 10.82 34.45 -0.97
N GLN A 227 10.38 33.62 -0.03
CA GLN A 227 11.12 33.33 1.20
C GLN A 227 12.27 32.37 0.88
N GLU A 228 13.49 32.90 0.98
CA GLU A 228 14.74 32.15 1.04
C GLU A 228 14.73 31.19 2.24
N ILE A 229 14.92 29.91 1.97
CA ILE A 229 15.17 28.89 2.99
C ILE A 229 16.68 28.77 3.14
N SER A 230 17.16 29.20 4.32
CA SER A 230 18.52 29.11 4.83
C SER A 230 19.19 27.76 4.55
N SER A 231 20.38 27.81 3.97
CA SER A 231 21.30 26.70 3.76
C SER A 231 22.29 26.63 4.92
N ASP A 232 22.06 25.69 5.85
CA ASP A 232 23.06 25.28 6.83
C ASP A 232 24.05 24.32 6.13
N ASP A 233 25.19 24.87 5.70
CA ASP A 233 26.35 24.10 5.28
C ASP A 233 27.13 23.65 6.54
N GLU A 234 27.08 22.36 6.87
CA GLU A 234 27.99 21.75 7.84
C GLU A 234 29.37 21.55 7.20
N PRO A 235 30.45 22.16 7.71
CA PRO A 235 31.80 21.89 7.23
C PRO A 235 32.30 20.55 7.77
N LEU A 236 32.62 19.62 6.87
CA LEU A 236 33.36 18.40 7.19
C LEU A 236 34.78 18.77 7.66
N ALA A 237 35.05 18.55 8.94
CA ALA A 237 36.36 18.76 9.55
C ALA A 237 37.45 17.94 8.84
N SER A 238 38.50 18.63 8.41
CA SER A 238 39.68 18.04 7.78
C SER A 238 40.62 17.49 8.86
N ALA A 239 40.56 16.19 9.11
CA ALA A 239 41.58 15.48 9.88
C ALA A 239 42.73 15.08 8.94
N SER A 240 43.83 15.83 8.98
CA SER A 240 45.09 15.44 8.34
C SER A 240 45.90 14.58 9.32
N GLY A 241 45.96 13.27 9.06
CA GLY A 241 46.80 12.32 9.79
C GLY A 241 47.77 11.64 8.83
N GLN A 242 49.06 11.75 9.13
CA GLN A 242 50.18 11.27 8.32
C GLN A 242 50.14 9.74 8.08
N GLN A 243 50.43 9.37 6.84
CA GLN A 243 50.55 8.01 6.32
C GLN A 243 51.83 7.33 6.84
N LEU A 244 51.67 6.19 7.52
CA LEU A 244 52.75 5.22 7.74
C LEU A 244 52.49 4.01 6.84
N MET A 245 53.40 3.82 5.88
CA MET A 245 53.40 2.72 4.91
C MET A 245 53.47 1.36 5.63
N ARG A 246 52.45 0.51 5.42
CA ARG A 246 52.57 -0.95 5.55
C ARG A 246 51.88 -1.61 4.36
N SER A 247 52.58 -2.58 3.78
CA SER A 247 52.22 -3.34 2.58
C SER A 247 50.87 -4.06 2.72
N PRO A 248 50.12 -4.25 1.62
CA PRO A 248 48.77 -4.80 1.69
C PRO A 248 48.80 -6.34 1.86
N PRO A 249 47.94 -6.92 2.70
CA PRO A 249 47.64 -8.34 2.61
C PRO A 249 46.69 -8.58 1.43
N THR A 250 46.90 -9.68 0.71
CA THR A 250 46.04 -10.14 -0.37
C THR A 250 44.64 -10.45 0.16
N VAL A 251 43.67 -9.61 -0.18
CA VAL A 251 42.25 -9.80 0.18
C VAL A 251 41.60 -10.72 -0.85
N VAL A 252 41.20 -11.91 -0.42
CA VAL A 252 40.35 -12.81 -1.22
C VAL A 252 38.92 -12.28 -1.16
N ILE A 253 38.46 -11.69 -2.26
CA ILE A 253 37.08 -11.20 -2.42
C ILE A 253 36.20 -12.40 -2.80
N THR A 254 35.54 -13.00 -1.81
CA THR A 254 34.45 -13.96 -2.08
C THR A 254 33.21 -13.22 -2.58
N THR A 255 32.94 -13.32 -3.88
CA THR A 255 31.70 -12.83 -4.50
C THR A 255 30.52 -13.72 -4.11
N ARG A 256 29.83 -13.39 -3.02
CA ARG A 256 28.56 -14.04 -2.65
C ARG A 256 27.43 -13.43 -3.47
N SER A 257 26.69 -14.28 -4.19
CA SER A 257 25.48 -13.91 -4.95
C SER A 257 24.45 -13.24 -4.03
N ARG A 258 24.10 -11.98 -4.33
CA ARG A 258 23.27 -11.11 -3.49
C ARG A 258 21.78 -11.39 -3.75
N GLN A 259 21.09 -12.05 -2.82
CA GLN A 259 19.63 -12.16 -2.83
C GLN A 259 19.01 -10.86 -2.29
N TRP A 260 18.53 -10.01 -3.21
CA TRP A 260 17.80 -8.80 -2.88
C TRP A 260 16.38 -9.13 -2.40
N GLN A 261 15.88 -8.41 -1.38
CA GLN A 261 14.45 -8.40 -1.08
C GLN A 261 13.71 -7.99 -2.36
N THR A 262 12.96 -8.93 -2.93
CA THR A 262 12.17 -8.72 -4.14
C THR A 262 11.02 -7.77 -3.80
N TYR A 263 11.28 -6.47 -3.95
CA TYR A 263 10.19 -5.51 -4.09
C TYR A 263 9.44 -5.90 -5.37
N ALA A 264 8.14 -6.13 -5.27
CA ALA A 264 7.29 -6.26 -6.46
C ALA A 264 7.60 -5.07 -7.39
N PRO A 265 7.82 -5.29 -8.69
CA PRO A 265 8.17 -4.22 -9.60
C PRO A 265 7.08 -3.15 -9.50
N ALA A 266 7.46 -1.94 -9.07
CA ALA A 266 6.57 -0.81 -9.22
C ALA A 266 6.22 -0.69 -10.71
N PRO A 267 4.96 -0.45 -11.09
CA PRO A 267 4.59 -0.29 -12.49
C PRO A 267 5.50 0.74 -13.15
N ALA A 268 5.95 0.46 -14.37
CA ALA A 268 6.86 1.33 -15.13
C ALA A 268 6.33 2.76 -15.28
N THR A 269 5.01 2.93 -15.13
CA THR A 269 4.29 4.19 -15.09
C THR A 269 3.77 4.46 -13.67
N CYS A 270 4.50 5.28 -12.93
CA CYS A 270 3.99 5.88 -11.71
C CYS A 270 2.97 6.97 -12.08
N LEU A 271 1.67 6.71 -11.88
CA LEU A 271 0.58 7.64 -12.26
C LEU A 271 0.68 9.04 -11.60
N ASN A 272 1.37 9.17 -10.47
CA ASN A 272 1.51 10.44 -9.72
C ASN A 272 2.93 11.03 -9.80
N CYS A 273 3.77 10.56 -10.70
CA CYS A 273 5.13 11.05 -10.81
C CYS A 273 5.21 12.29 -11.69
N LYS A 274 6.02 13.28 -11.28
CA LYS A 274 6.39 14.39 -12.17
C LYS A 274 6.95 13.82 -13.48
N PRO A 275 6.76 14.49 -14.64
CA PRO A 275 7.25 14.04 -15.95
C PRO A 275 8.73 13.65 -15.92
N VAL A 276 9.50 14.34 -15.08
CA VAL A 276 10.91 14.08 -14.78
C VAL A 276 11.25 12.62 -14.45
N CYS A 277 10.33 11.87 -13.82
CA CYS A 277 10.55 10.47 -13.49
C CYS A 277 10.53 9.55 -14.72
N SER A 278 9.79 9.87 -15.78
CA SER A 278 9.63 8.96 -16.93
C SER A 278 10.93 8.78 -17.72
N VAL A 279 11.84 9.75 -17.65
CA VAL A 279 13.12 9.71 -18.37
C VAL A 279 14.08 8.69 -17.75
N LEU A 280 14.17 8.64 -16.42
CA LEU A 280 15.19 7.85 -15.73
C LEU A 280 14.68 6.48 -15.27
N VAL A 281 13.39 6.36 -14.91
CA VAL A 281 12.84 5.14 -14.30
C VAL A 281 12.96 3.90 -15.19
N PRO A 282 12.76 3.96 -16.52
CA PRO A 282 12.97 2.81 -17.40
C PRO A 282 14.42 2.32 -17.42
N GLN A 283 15.37 3.20 -17.09
CA GLN A 283 16.80 2.89 -17.06
C GLN A 283 17.22 2.22 -15.74
N ILE A 284 16.34 2.17 -14.74
CA ILE A 284 16.63 1.54 -13.45
C ILE A 284 16.34 0.04 -13.56
N PRO A 285 17.37 -0.83 -13.58
CA PRO A 285 17.17 -2.26 -13.74
C PRO A 285 16.38 -2.83 -12.58
N ILE A 286 15.62 -3.90 -12.80
CA ILE A 286 14.90 -4.61 -11.73
C ILE A 286 15.87 -5.47 -10.90
N LYS A 287 16.96 -5.93 -11.51
CA LYS A 287 17.96 -6.83 -10.92
C LYS A 287 19.14 -6.06 -10.33
N ALA A 288 19.99 -6.77 -9.58
CA ALA A 288 21.28 -6.26 -9.10
C ALA A 288 22.07 -5.68 -10.28
N VAL A 289 22.70 -4.54 -10.05
CA VAL A 289 23.53 -3.85 -11.04
C VAL A 289 24.92 -3.67 -10.43
N ASP A 290 25.94 -3.57 -11.27
CA ASP A 290 27.28 -3.17 -10.85
C ASP A 290 27.29 -1.76 -10.27
N ASP A 291 28.28 -1.48 -9.42
CA ASP A 291 28.39 -0.21 -8.69
C ASP A 291 28.57 0.99 -9.63
N GLU A 292 29.21 0.79 -10.80
CA GLU A 292 29.44 1.84 -11.79
C GLU A 292 28.12 2.30 -12.43
N THR A 293 27.29 1.35 -12.88
CA THR A 293 25.97 1.64 -13.44
C THR A 293 25.05 2.26 -12.39
N ALA A 294 25.08 1.76 -11.15
CA ALA A 294 24.32 2.37 -10.05
C ALA A 294 24.73 3.83 -9.81
N MET A 295 26.04 4.11 -9.78
CA MET A 295 26.59 5.46 -9.66
C MET A 295 26.18 6.36 -10.84
N ARG A 296 26.19 5.84 -12.07
CA ARG A 296 25.76 6.57 -13.27
C ARG A 296 24.29 6.99 -13.20
N ILE A 297 23.40 6.08 -12.80
CA ILE A 297 21.98 6.37 -12.58
C ILE A 297 21.80 7.44 -11.50
N MET A 298 22.57 7.36 -10.42
CA MET A 298 22.54 8.35 -9.33
C MET A 298 22.92 9.74 -9.82
N LEU A 299 24.03 9.86 -10.55
CA LEU A 299 24.52 11.12 -11.10
C LEU A 299 23.51 11.74 -12.06
N GLN A 300 22.86 10.91 -12.89
CA GLN A 300 21.81 11.35 -13.79
C GLN A 300 20.57 11.83 -13.02
N ALA A 301 20.16 11.16 -11.95
CA ALA A 301 19.08 11.61 -11.07
C ALA A 301 19.37 12.98 -10.43
N VAL A 302 20.62 13.21 -10.01
CA VAL A 302 21.05 14.49 -9.45
C VAL A 302 21.06 15.58 -10.51
N LYS A 303 21.59 15.31 -11.70
CA LYS A 303 21.61 16.25 -12.84
C LYS A 303 20.21 16.70 -13.26
N ILE A 304 19.25 15.79 -13.23
CA ILE A 304 17.84 16.04 -13.56
C ILE A 304 17.10 16.79 -12.43
N GLY A 305 17.67 16.86 -11.24
CA GLY A 305 17.07 17.47 -10.06
C GLY A 305 16.37 16.44 -9.17
N ILE A 306 17.14 15.83 -8.28
CA ILE A 306 16.69 14.70 -7.46
C ILE A 306 15.44 14.96 -6.59
N ARG A 307 15.18 16.23 -6.23
CA ARG A 307 13.97 16.64 -5.49
C ARG A 307 12.67 16.49 -6.29
N ASN A 308 12.78 16.32 -7.62
CA ASN A 308 11.63 16.13 -8.50
C ASN A 308 11.14 14.68 -8.58
N PHE A 309 11.86 13.74 -7.96
CA PHE A 309 11.48 12.34 -7.96
C PHE A 309 10.46 12.05 -6.86
N CYS A 310 9.51 11.15 -7.14
CA CYS A 310 8.60 10.65 -6.12
C CYS A 310 9.35 9.80 -5.09
N LYS A 311 8.77 9.65 -3.89
CA LYS A 311 9.34 8.83 -2.81
C LYS A 311 9.61 7.37 -3.23
N PRO A 312 8.70 6.66 -3.94
CA PRO A 312 9.01 5.32 -4.47
C PRO A 312 10.28 5.25 -5.34
N HIS A 313 10.47 6.18 -6.28
CA HIS A 313 11.64 6.18 -7.16
C HIS A 313 12.92 6.58 -6.42
N LEU A 314 12.86 7.53 -5.49
CA LEU A 314 14.00 7.85 -4.62
C LEU A 314 14.45 6.63 -3.81
N ARG A 315 13.50 5.86 -3.26
CA ARG A 315 13.81 4.62 -2.53
C ARG A 315 14.39 3.55 -3.42
N ARG A 316 13.98 3.51 -4.69
CA ARG A 316 14.51 2.60 -5.70
C ARG A 316 15.95 2.98 -6.04
N ILE A 317 16.22 4.23 -6.38
CA ILE A 317 17.57 4.76 -6.63
C ILE A 317 18.48 4.49 -5.42
N ALA A 318 18.03 4.81 -4.21
CA ALA A 318 18.78 4.54 -2.98
C ALA A 318 19.07 3.05 -2.73
N ALA A 319 18.16 2.14 -3.11
CA ALA A 319 18.40 0.71 -2.96
C ALA A 319 19.56 0.23 -3.84
N TYR A 320 19.69 0.78 -5.04
CA TYR A 320 20.75 0.43 -5.99
C TYR A 320 22.06 1.14 -5.68
N CYS A 321 22.00 2.39 -5.21
CA CYS A 321 23.18 3.19 -4.95
C CYS A 321 23.73 2.90 -3.55
N SER A 322 24.77 2.05 -3.50
CA SER A 322 25.64 1.86 -2.33
C SER A 322 24.92 1.41 -1.06
N GLU A 323 23.78 0.72 -1.18
CA GLU A 323 23.00 0.17 -0.06
C GLU A 323 22.47 1.20 0.96
N LEU A 324 22.10 2.38 0.48
CA LEU A 324 21.44 3.35 1.34
C LEU A 324 20.18 2.76 2.01
N TYR A 325 20.03 3.07 3.29
CA TYR A 325 18.88 2.73 4.09
C TYR A 325 17.67 3.52 3.60
N ASN A 326 16.72 2.80 3.01
CA ASN A 326 15.58 3.37 2.29
C ASN A 326 14.25 3.08 3.01
N ASN A 327 14.19 3.30 4.33
CA ASN A 327 12.98 3.02 5.12
C ASN A 327 11.74 3.75 4.54
N LYS A 328 10.56 3.12 4.65
CA LYS A 328 9.26 3.70 4.26
C LYS A 328 8.97 4.99 5.00
N ASP A 329 9.44 5.14 6.23
CA ASP A 329 9.14 6.31 7.07
C ASP A 329 10.07 7.50 6.82
N LEU A 330 11.19 7.27 6.11
CA LEU A 330 12.14 8.35 5.83
C LEU A 330 11.52 9.39 4.90
N HIS A 331 11.65 10.67 5.26
CA HIS A 331 11.18 11.78 4.44
C HIS A 331 11.93 11.84 3.11
N SER A 332 11.23 12.10 2.00
CA SER A 332 11.83 12.12 0.65
C SER A 332 12.95 13.14 0.53
N GLY A 333 12.82 14.29 1.18
CA GLY A 333 13.86 15.33 1.21
C GLY A 333 15.16 14.86 1.86
N ILE A 334 15.09 14.05 2.93
CA ILE A 334 16.29 13.51 3.58
C ILE A 334 16.97 12.51 2.64
N LEU A 335 16.18 11.61 2.03
CA LEU A 335 16.72 10.63 1.10
C LEU A 335 17.38 11.30 -0.12
N ALA A 336 16.77 12.35 -0.67
CA ALA A 336 17.33 13.15 -1.74
C ALA A 336 18.65 13.85 -1.34
N LYS A 337 18.75 14.38 -0.11
CA LYS A 337 20.00 14.96 0.42
C LYS A 337 21.11 13.90 0.49
N ARG A 338 20.82 12.71 1.03
CA ARG A 338 21.79 11.61 1.12
C ARG A 338 22.31 11.16 -0.24
N ILE A 339 21.41 10.98 -1.20
CA ILE A 339 21.78 10.60 -2.57
C ILE A 339 22.63 11.71 -3.22
N LYS A 340 22.28 12.99 -3.01
CA LYS A 340 23.08 14.12 -3.51
C LYS A 340 24.50 14.12 -2.92
N LEU A 341 24.64 13.88 -1.62
CA LEU A 341 25.96 13.83 -0.96
C LEU A 341 26.83 12.69 -1.50
N LEU A 342 26.24 11.49 -1.69
CA LEU A 342 26.94 10.36 -2.30
C LEU A 342 27.38 10.65 -3.73
N ALA A 343 26.54 11.32 -4.52
CA ALA A 343 26.88 11.73 -5.88
C ALA A 343 28.04 12.75 -5.91
N GLN A 344 28.12 13.66 -4.93
CA GLN A 344 29.22 14.61 -4.79
C GLN A 344 30.55 13.92 -4.44
N HIS A 345 30.49 12.77 -3.77
CA HIS A 345 31.64 11.96 -3.39
C HIS A 345 31.69 10.64 -4.16
N LYS A 346 31.31 10.66 -5.45
CA LYS A 346 31.29 9.47 -6.32
C LYS A 346 32.63 8.71 -6.35
N ASP A 347 33.75 9.43 -6.25
CA ASP A 347 35.10 8.86 -6.32
C ASP A 347 35.59 8.36 -4.95
N ASN A 348 34.87 8.67 -3.87
CA ASN A 348 35.20 8.26 -2.50
C ASN A 348 33.94 7.98 -1.67
N VAL A 349 33.15 7.00 -2.13
CA VAL A 349 31.93 6.54 -1.44
C VAL A 349 32.25 6.01 -0.04
N LEU A 350 33.40 5.35 0.13
CA LEU A 350 33.85 4.80 1.41
C LEU A 350 33.95 5.89 2.49
N ARG A 351 34.48 7.07 2.17
CA ARG A 351 34.54 8.20 3.12
C ARG A 351 33.15 8.63 3.59
N VAL A 352 32.15 8.60 2.71
CA VAL A 352 30.75 8.90 3.10
C VAL A 352 30.16 7.80 3.97
N GLN A 353 30.50 6.53 3.69
CA GLN A 353 30.10 5.39 4.51
C GLN A 353 30.69 5.43 5.91
N GLU A 354 31.97 5.80 6.04
CA GLU A 354 32.66 6.00 7.32
C GLU A 354 32.07 7.17 8.11
N ALA A 355 31.78 8.29 7.43
CA ALA A 355 31.19 9.47 8.07
C ALA A 355 29.73 9.25 8.50
N HIS A 356 28.97 8.42 7.77
CA HIS A 356 27.54 8.20 8.01
C HIS A 356 27.15 6.72 8.02
N PRO A 357 27.69 5.90 8.95
CA PRO A 357 27.51 4.44 8.93
C PRO A 357 26.05 4.00 9.13
N ASN A 358 25.24 4.83 9.79
CA ASN A 358 23.80 4.59 9.98
C ASN A 358 22.95 4.85 8.73
N TRP A 359 23.52 5.43 7.67
CA TRP A 359 22.82 5.62 6.40
C TRP A 359 22.84 4.38 5.52
N PHE A 360 23.69 3.41 5.81
CA PHE A 360 23.92 2.24 4.97
C PHE A 360 23.40 0.98 5.66
N ARG A 361 23.04 -0.05 4.88
CA ARG A 361 22.61 -1.34 5.43
C ARG A 361 23.84 -2.04 6.05
N ARG A 362 23.72 -2.46 7.31
CA ARG A 362 24.80 -3.11 8.08
C ARG A 362 25.33 -4.43 7.49
N ASN A 363 24.63 -5.01 6.52
CA ASN A 363 25.06 -6.27 5.90
C ASN A 363 26.11 -6.08 4.81
N THR A 364 26.31 -4.83 4.38
CA THR A 364 27.28 -4.32 3.40
C THR A 364 28.74 -4.25 3.89
N ALA A 365 29.40 -5.36 4.23
CA ALA A 365 30.86 -5.47 4.39
C ALA A 365 31.63 -4.17 4.72
N VAL A 366 31.50 -3.65 5.96
CA VAL A 366 32.67 -3.03 6.57
C VAL A 366 33.68 -4.18 6.64
N PRO A 367 34.84 -4.14 5.96
CA PRO A 367 35.88 -5.13 6.18
C PRO A 367 36.11 -5.11 7.68
N VAL A 368 35.75 -6.22 8.34
CA VAL A 368 35.77 -6.34 9.79
C VAL A 368 37.18 -5.92 10.22
N LEU A 369 37.28 -4.72 10.79
CA LEU A 369 38.50 -4.15 11.33
C LEU A 369 38.87 -5.02 12.53
N GLN A 370 39.61 -6.09 12.22
CA GLN A 370 39.93 -7.25 13.06
C GLN A 370 38.70 -7.96 13.66
N PRO A 371 38.65 -9.30 13.65
CA PRO A 371 37.63 -10.02 14.39
C PRO A 371 37.77 -9.62 15.86
N ASN A 372 36.85 -8.78 16.34
CA ASN A 372 36.67 -8.57 17.76
C ASN A 372 36.42 -9.97 18.35
N PRO A 373 37.29 -10.50 19.23
CA PRO A 373 37.34 -11.93 19.60
C PRO A 373 36.07 -12.44 20.31
N LEU A 374 35.06 -11.58 20.47
CA LEU A 374 33.85 -11.85 21.23
C LEU A 374 32.68 -12.42 20.41
N GLY A 375 32.79 -12.52 19.07
CA GLY A 375 31.78 -13.21 18.24
C GLY A 375 30.32 -12.75 18.48
N PRO A 376 29.30 -13.59 18.15
CA PRO A 376 27.89 -13.26 18.36
C PRO A 376 27.46 -13.21 19.85
N PHE A 377 28.36 -13.53 20.78
CA PHE A 377 28.11 -13.58 22.22
C PHE A 377 28.47 -12.25 22.90
N ARG A 378 27.95 -11.14 22.35
CA ARG A 378 28.23 -9.78 22.87
C ARG A 378 27.72 -9.55 24.30
N TYR A 379 27.01 -10.52 24.87
CA TYR A 379 26.60 -10.54 26.25
C TYR A 379 27.06 -11.87 26.84
N ALA A 380 27.96 -11.81 27.83
CA ALA A 380 28.15 -12.94 28.73
C ALA A 380 26.76 -13.34 29.24
N PRO A 381 26.37 -14.63 29.19
CA PRO A 381 25.11 -15.06 29.77
C PRO A 381 25.08 -14.54 31.20
N LYS A 382 24.14 -13.63 31.50
CA LYS A 382 23.91 -13.25 32.89
C LYS A 382 23.60 -14.56 33.60
N PRO A 383 24.33 -14.93 34.67
CA PRO A 383 23.99 -16.12 35.43
C PRO A 383 22.53 -15.99 35.80
N THR A 384 21.71 -16.92 35.31
CA THR A 384 20.30 -16.96 35.61
C THR A 384 20.22 -17.06 37.12
N THR A 385 19.85 -15.96 37.79
CA THR A 385 19.59 -15.99 39.22
C THR A 385 18.53 -17.05 39.40
N LEU A 386 18.90 -18.14 40.08
CA LEU A 386 18.08 -19.32 40.27
C LEU A 386 16.72 -18.84 40.76
N PHE A 387 15.69 -18.97 39.91
CA PHE A 387 14.37 -18.47 40.24
C PHE A 387 13.86 -19.30 41.41
N ARG A 388 13.92 -18.72 42.62
CA ARG A 388 13.43 -19.36 43.83
C ARG A 388 12.00 -18.89 44.04
N PHE A 389 11.06 -19.75 43.67
CA PHE A 389 9.65 -19.51 43.90
C PHE A 389 9.36 -19.64 45.39
N ASP A 390 9.11 -18.51 46.06
CA ASP A 390 8.64 -18.48 47.44
C ASP A 390 7.10 -18.53 47.46
N ALA A 391 6.58 -19.74 47.56
CA ALA A 391 5.14 -19.97 47.59
C ALA A 391 4.46 -19.24 48.77
N GLN A 392 5.15 -19.06 49.90
CA GLN A 392 4.59 -18.43 51.09
C GLN A 392 4.50 -16.92 50.95
N GLN A 393 5.50 -16.29 50.34
CA GLN A 393 5.44 -14.87 49.99
C GLN A 393 4.28 -14.57 49.02
N VAL A 394 4.07 -15.43 48.02
CA VAL A 394 2.96 -15.31 47.09
C VAL A 394 1.63 -15.50 47.83
N PHE A 395 1.54 -16.53 48.69
CA PHE A 395 0.33 -16.78 49.45
C PHE A 395 -0.03 -15.62 50.39
N ASN A 396 0.92 -15.10 51.17
CA ASN A 396 0.69 -13.97 52.07
C ASN A 396 0.26 -12.69 51.31
N ARG A 397 0.81 -12.48 50.11
CA ARG A 397 0.44 -11.33 49.27
C ARG A 397 -0.99 -11.39 48.75
N PHE A 398 -1.51 -12.59 48.45
CA PHE A 398 -2.81 -12.73 47.79
C PHE A 398 -3.92 -13.24 48.70
N ALA A 399 -3.61 -13.96 49.77
CA ALA A 399 -4.58 -14.50 50.72
C ALA A 399 -4.91 -13.53 51.87
N GLY A 400 -4.10 -12.48 52.07
CA GLY A 400 -4.22 -11.57 53.21
C GLY A 400 -3.81 -12.25 54.52
N ASP A 401 -3.30 -11.47 55.47
CA ASP A 401 -2.95 -12.00 56.79
C ASP A 401 -4.21 -12.51 57.48
N MET A 402 -4.38 -13.83 57.54
CA MET A 402 -5.32 -14.48 58.47
C MET A 402 -4.73 -14.48 59.88
N GLN A 403 -4.51 -13.29 60.44
CA GLN A 403 -4.31 -13.15 61.88
C GLN A 403 -5.66 -12.72 62.47
N ALA A 404 -6.29 -13.68 63.16
CA ALA A 404 -7.47 -13.49 63.99
C ALA A 404 -7.09 -12.90 65.35
#